data_AF-A0A9P7HJC1-F1
#
_entry.id   AF-A0A9P7HJC1-F1
#
_cell.length_a   1.000
_cell.length_b   1.000
_cell.length_c   1.000
_cell.angle_alpha   90.00
_cell.angle_beta   90.00
_cell.angle_gamma   90.00
#
_symmetry.space_group_name_H-M   'P 1'
#
loop_
_entity.id
_entity.type
_entity.pdbx_description
1 polymer ?
#
loop_
_entity_poly.entity_id
_entity_poly.type
_entity_poly.pdbx_seq_one_letter_code
_entity_poly.pdbx_strand_id
1 'polypeptide(L)' 'MQFHVSAAALIALAAQVLAQVADFDPVLTPTEWQEVPAGQKFDITWQAKPKYSGEKISISLIGGDTQDTQTAIKTITSK' A
#
# COMPACT_ATOMS: atom_id res chain seq x y z
N MET A 1 -22.39 -30.45 2.80
CA MET A 1 -21.83 -29.23 3.43
C MET A 1 -22.74 -28.07 3.08
N GLN A 2 -23.41 -27.46 4.07
CA GLN A 2 -24.21 -26.23 3.86
C GLN A 2 -23.40 -25.05 4.40
N PHE A 3 -23.06 -24.09 3.54
CA PHE A 3 -22.30 -22.91 3.92
C PHE A 3 -23.28 -21.81 4.35
N HIS A 4 -23.24 -21.44 5.63
CA HIS A 4 -23.97 -20.28 6.13
C HIS A 4 -23.12 -19.03 5.93
N VAL A 5 -23.32 -18.34 4.80
CA VAL A 5 -22.72 -17.02 4.58
C VAL A 5 -23.58 -15.99 5.30
N SER A 6 -23.04 -15.35 6.33
CA SER A 6 -23.77 -14.31 7.07
C SER A 6 -23.85 -13.02 6.24
N ALA A 7 -24.95 -12.27 6.40
CA ALA A 7 -25.09 -10.95 5.77
C ALA A 7 -23.94 -10.00 6.12
N ALA A 8 -23.36 -10.13 7.32
CA ALA A 8 -22.18 -9.38 7.74
C ALA A 8 -20.94 -9.71 6.91
N ALA A 9 -20.73 -10.98 6.52
CA ALA A 9 -19.62 -11.36 5.65
C ALA A 9 -19.77 -10.79 4.23
N LEU A 10 -21.01 -10.74 3.71
CA LEU A 10 -21.30 -10.10 2.43
C LEU A 10 -21.08 -8.58 2.47
N ILE A 11 -21.46 -7.92 3.56
CA ILE A 11 -21.23 -6.49 3.76
C ILE A 11 -19.73 -6.20 3.89
N ALA A 12 -18.97 -7.02 4.65
CA ALA A 12 -17.53 -6.87 4.76
C ALA A 12 -16.82 -7.02 3.40
N LEU A 13 -17.25 -7.98 2.58
CA LEU A 13 -16.74 -8.15 1.22
C LEU A 13 -17.10 -6.96 0.31
N ALA A 14 -18.32 -6.43 0.41
CA ALA A 14 -18.75 -5.25 -0.34
C ALA A 14 -17.97 -3.99 0.07
N ALA A 15 -17.64 -3.84 1.35
CA ALA A 15 -16.84 -2.73 1.86
C ALA A 15 -15.40 -2.76 1.31
N GLN A 16 -14.82 -3.94 1.08
CA GLN A 16 -13.49 -4.07 0.45
C GLN A 16 -13.49 -3.57 -1.00
N VAL A 17 -14.58 -3.80 -1.75
CA VAL A 17 -14.73 -3.33 -3.13
C VAL A 17 -14.89 -1.81 -3.20
N LEU A 18 -15.58 -1.21 -2.22
CA LEU A 18 -15.81 0.24 -2.13
C LEU A 18 -14.64 1.02 -1.52
N ALA A 19 -13.67 0.34 -0.89
CA ALA A 19 -12.51 0.97 -0.27
C ALA A 19 -11.42 1.39 -1.28
N GLN A 20 -11.62 1.18 -2.59
CA GLN A 20 -10.72 1.74 -3.61
C GLN A 20 -10.91 3.25 -3.68
N VAL A 21 -10.05 3.97 -2.98
CA VAL A 21 -9.95 5.43 -3.07
C VAL A 21 -9.61 5.78 -4.51
N ALA A 22 -10.49 6.54 -5.17
CA ALA A 22 -10.26 7.02 -6.53
C ALA A 22 -8.90 7.70 -6.60
N ASP A 23 -8.16 7.40 -7.68
CA ASP A 23 -6.82 7.93 -7.90
C ASP A 23 -5.70 7.51 -6.94
N PHE A 24 -5.94 6.63 -5.96
CA PHE A 24 -4.89 6.07 -5.09
C PHE A 24 -3.85 5.26 -5.88
N ASP A 25 -2.57 5.48 -5.61
CA ASP A 25 -1.45 4.80 -6.25
C ASP A 25 -0.91 3.69 -5.35
N PRO A 26 -1.32 2.43 -5.57
CA PRO A 26 -0.96 1.36 -4.66
C PRO A 26 0.51 0.97 -4.78
N VAL A 27 1.15 0.83 -3.63
CA VAL A 27 2.36 0.02 -3.47
C VAL A 27 1.91 -1.42 -3.33
N LEU A 28 2.44 -2.32 -4.16
CA LEU A 28 2.06 -3.73 -4.24
C LEU A 28 2.96 -4.62 -3.37
N THR A 29 4.19 -4.19 -3.13
CA THR A 29 5.14 -4.85 -2.22
C THR A 29 5.94 -3.76 -1.49
N PRO A 30 6.04 -3.79 -0.14
CA PRO A 30 5.63 -4.88 0.76
C PRO A 30 4.10 -5.04 0.90
N THR A 31 3.65 -6.21 1.33
CA THR A 31 2.26 -6.39 1.78
C THR A 31 2.05 -5.73 3.14
N GLU A 32 0.79 -5.53 3.51
CA GLU A 32 0.44 -5.00 4.82
C GLU A 32 1.08 -5.85 5.94
N TRP A 33 1.66 -5.18 6.94
CA TRP A 33 2.34 -5.78 8.08
C TRP A 33 3.48 -6.75 7.74
N GLN A 34 4.03 -6.69 6.52
CA GLN A 34 5.16 -7.54 6.15
C GLN A 34 6.41 -7.13 6.92
N GLU A 35 7.01 -8.09 7.63
CA GLU A 35 8.32 -7.92 8.21
C GLU A 35 9.39 -7.88 7.11
N VAL A 36 10.14 -6.78 7.04
CA VAL A 36 11.26 -6.61 6.11
C VAL A 36 12.56 -6.67 6.91
N PRO A 37 13.36 -7.75 6.78
CA PRO A 37 14.60 -7.89 7.52
C PRO A 37 15.61 -6.80 7.16
N ALA A 38 16.22 -6.18 8.17
CA ALA A 38 17.28 -5.21 7.97
C ALA A 38 18.51 -5.83 7.30
N GLY A 39 19.20 -5.04 6.47
CA GLY A 39 20.45 -5.46 5.80
C GLY A 39 20.26 -6.38 4.60
N GLN A 40 19.03 -6.80 4.28
CA GLN A 40 18.73 -7.58 3.09
C GLN A 40 18.22 -6.68 1.95
N LYS A 41 18.42 -7.14 0.71
CA LYS A 41 17.78 -6.50 -0.45
C LYS A 41 16.29 -6.83 -0.41
N PHE A 42 15.47 -5.82 -0.67
CA PHE A 42 14.02 -5.95 -0.72
C PHE A 42 13.48 -5.20 -1.92
N ASP A 43 12.70 -5.89 -2.76
CA ASP A 43 12.14 -5.31 -3.97
C ASP A 43 10.79 -4.65 -3.65
N ILE A 44 10.73 -3.34 -3.87
CA ILE A 44 9.50 -2.55 -3.77
C ILE A 44 8.87 -2.50 -5.16
N THR A 45 7.62 -2.93 -5.24
CA THR A 45 6.87 -2.91 -6.50
C THR A 45 5.67 -1.98 -6.35
N TRP A 46 5.45 -1.14 -7.36
CA TRP A 46 4.32 -0.23 -7.43
C TRP A 46 3.87 -0.09 -8.88
N GLN A 47 2.61 0.31 -9.08
CA GLN A 47 2.09 0.56 -10.42
C GLN A 47 1.97 2.06 -10.66
N ALA A 48 2.95 2.64 -11.36
CA ALA A 48 2.88 4.04 -11.78
C ALA A 48 1.74 4.22 -12.79
N LYS A 49 0.84 5.17 -12.52
CA LYS A 49 -0.27 5.47 -13.41
C LYS A 49 0.18 6.29 -14.63
N PRO A 50 -0.48 6.14 -15.79
CA PRO A 50 -0.19 6.92 -17.00
C PRO A 50 -0.24 8.44 -16.80
N LYS A 51 -1.02 8.93 -15.83
CA LYS A 51 -1.13 10.37 -15.52
C LYS A 51 0.19 11.02 -15.09
N TYR A 52 1.16 10.23 -14.61
CA TYR A 52 2.49 10.69 -14.22
C TYR A 52 3.54 10.53 -15.34
N SER A 53 3.11 10.28 -16.57
CA SER A 53 4.03 10.09 -17.70
C SER A 53 4.86 11.35 -17.96
N GLY A 54 6.19 11.21 -17.93
CA GLY A 54 7.13 12.32 -18.10
C GLY A 54 7.41 13.12 -16.82
N GLU A 55 6.77 12.78 -15.70
CA GLU A 55 7.04 13.40 -14.41
C GLU A 55 8.11 12.63 -13.63
N LYS A 56 8.76 13.35 -12.69
CA LYS A 56 9.72 12.76 -11.75
C LYS A 56 8.96 12.18 -10.56
N ILE A 57 9.04 10.87 -10.36
CA ILE A 57 8.39 10.17 -9.25
C ILE A 57 9.45 9.80 -8.21
N SER A 58 9.19 10.12 -6.95
CA SER A 58 10.05 9.71 -5.84
C SER A 58 9.26 8.90 -4.82
N ILE A 59 9.91 7.88 -4.27
CA ILE A 59 9.36 7.06 -3.18
C ILE A 59 10.19 7.33 -1.94
N SER A 60 9.51 7.70 -0.85
CA SER A 60 10.13 7.97 0.44
C SER A 60 9.64 6.99 1.49
N LEU A 61 10.56 6.44 2.26
CA LEU A 61 10.26 5.71 3.48
C LEU A 61 9.83 6.70 4.54
N ILE A 62 8.66 6.46 5.14
CA ILE A 62 8.16 7.22 6.28
C ILE A 62 8.15 6.35 7.54
N GLY A 63 8.23 6.98 8.70
CA GLY A 63 8.09 6.29 9.98
C GLY A 63 8.03 7.25 11.16
N GLY A 64 7.58 6.73 12.29
CA GLY A 64 7.32 7.44 13.55
C GLY A 64 6.76 6.44 14.56
N ASP A 65 6.70 6.84 15.84
CA ASP A 65 6.23 5.95 16.91
C ASP A 65 4.74 5.60 16.78
N THR A 66 3.97 6.47 16.12
CA THR A 66 2.54 6.33 15.85
C THR A 66 2.22 6.73 14.41
N GLN A 67 1.04 6.34 13.90
CA GLN A 67 0.62 6.65 12.53
C GLN A 67 0.58 8.16 12.24
N ASP A 68 0.17 8.97 13.21
CA ASP A 68 0.06 10.42 13.12
C ASP A 68 1.39 11.18 13.32
N THR A 69 2.45 10.47 13.73
CA THR A 69 3.80 11.05 13.91
C THR A 69 4.77 10.65 12.80
N GLN A 70 4.29 10.01 11.73
CA GLN A 70 5.12 9.57 10.62
C GLN A 70 5.76 10.76 9.88
N THR A 71 7.08 10.70 9.70
CA THR A 71 7.86 11.68 8.93
C THR A 71 8.70 10.99 7.87
N ALA A 72 9.14 11.72 6.85
CA ALA A 72 10.03 11.19 5.83
C ALA A 72 11.43 10.90 6.43
N ILE A 73 11.86 9.65 6.33
CA ILE A 73 13.14 9.16 6.87
C ILE A 73 14.18 9.10 5.76
N LYS A 74 13.80 8.61 4.57
CA LYS A 74 14.73 8.40 3.45
C LYS A 74 14.03 8.32 2.10
N THR A 75 14.57 8.97 1.08
CA THR A 75 14.18 8.70 -0.32
C THR A 75 14.81 7.39 -0.79
N ILE A 76 13.97 6.42 -1.16
CA ILE A 76 14.39 5.08 -1.59
C ILE A 76 14.75 5.08 -3.08
N THR A 77 13.97 5.80 -3.89
CA THR A 77 14.22 5.94 -5.32
C THR A 77 13.64 7.26 -5.84
N SER A 78 14.21 7.72 -6.93
CA SER A 78 13.71 8.84 -7.71
C SER A 78 13.93 8.53 -9.19
N LYS A 79 12.84 8.46 -9.95
CA LYS A 79 12.83 8.17 -11.39
C LYS A 79 12.30 9.36 -12.16
#